data_AF-K4KLY9-F1
#
_entry.id   AF-K4KLY9-F1
#
_cell.length_a   1.000
_cell.length_b   1.000
_cell.length_c   1.000
_cell.angle_alpha   90.00
_cell.angle_beta   90.00
_cell.angle_gamma   90.00
#
_symmetry.space_group_name_H-M   'P 1'
#
loop_
_entity.id
_entity.type
_entity.pdbx_description
1 polymer ?
#
loop_
_entity_poly.entity_id
_entity_poly.type
_entity_poly.pdbx_seq_one_letter_code
_entity_poly.pdbx_strand_id
1 'polypeptide(L)'
;MVYLCGHHRAQVARSVALAQALWVGAFSQGQQAFLVRDWARARSFFGSAWDIVRIRANDGGMGLVSGFDAERLLDTAEYHAHTLTELGFWHEAQAAALCARAHLMDVCAKPMTQENAARMRRLEARGQALLSVVFGGQWRTAVH
;
A
#
# COMPACT_ATOMS: atom_id res chain seq x y z
N MET A 1 0.45 -12.61 3.05
CA MET A 1 -0.61 -12.88 2.07
C MET A 1 -0.11 -12.67 0.66
N VAL A 2 -0.68 -13.41 -0.28
CA VAL A 2 -0.44 -13.30 -1.72
C VAL A 2 -1.81 -13.31 -2.39
N TYR A 3 -2.16 -12.21 -3.04
CA TYR A 3 -3.43 -11.99 -3.75
C TYR A 3 -3.30 -12.25 -5.25
N LEU A 4 -2.07 -12.16 -5.76
CA LEU A 4 -1.75 -12.53 -7.14
C LEU A 4 -1.09 -13.90 -7.21
N CYS A 5 -1.60 -14.78 -8.09
CA CYS A 5 -0.91 -16.05 -8.36
C CYS A 5 0.47 -15.83 -9.01
N GLY A 6 1.33 -16.86 -8.97
CA GLY A 6 2.72 -16.77 -9.46
C GLY A 6 2.85 -16.27 -10.90
N HIS A 7 1.93 -16.67 -11.79
CA HIS A 7 1.88 -16.21 -13.18
C HIS A 7 1.65 -14.69 -13.28
N HIS A 8 0.64 -14.16 -12.59
CA HIS A 8 0.34 -12.73 -12.59
C HIS A 8 1.45 -11.89 -11.94
N ARG A 9 2.08 -12.40 -10.87
CA ARG A 9 3.24 -11.74 -10.26
C ARG A 9 4.39 -11.61 -11.26
N ALA A 10 4.66 -12.66 -12.04
CA ALA A 10 5.69 -12.62 -13.07
C ALA A 10 5.37 -11.64 -14.20
N GLN A 11 4.10 -11.52 -14.61
CA GLN A 11 3.68 -10.54 -15.61
C GLN A 11 3.84 -9.10 -15.09
N VAL A 12 3.39 -8.82 -13.87
CA VAL A 12 3.54 -7.52 -13.20
C VAL A 12 5.02 -7.14 -13.09
N ALA A 13 5.88 -8.09 -12.71
CA ALA A 13 7.33 -7.86 -12.61
C ALA A 13 8.01 -7.53 -13.96
N ARG A 14 7.44 -7.97 -15.10
CA ARG A 14 8.04 -7.77 -16.43
C ARG A 14 7.61 -6.50 -17.14
N SER A 15 6.47 -5.91 -16.80
CA SER A 15 5.93 -4.73 -17.51
C SER A 15 5.37 -3.68 -16.55
N VAL A 16 6.02 -2.51 -16.52
CA VAL A 16 5.57 -1.33 -15.75
C VAL A 16 4.18 -0.89 -16.20
N ALA A 17 3.95 -0.79 -17.52
CA ALA A 17 2.69 -0.33 -18.08
C ALA A 17 1.53 -1.26 -17.71
N LEU A 18 1.75 -2.58 -17.80
CA LEU A 18 0.76 -3.57 -17.37
C LEU A 18 0.50 -3.48 -15.88
N ALA A 19 1.55 -3.39 -15.07
CA ALA A 19 1.43 -3.23 -13.62
C ALA A 19 0.58 -1.99 -13.27
N GLN A 20 0.85 -0.85 -13.91
CA GLN A 20 0.09 0.38 -13.71
C GLN A 20 -1.38 0.23 -14.09
N ALA A 21 -1.67 -0.35 -15.25
CA ALA A 21 -3.05 -0.56 -15.70
C ALA A 21 -3.83 -1.47 -14.73
N LEU A 22 -3.20 -2.59 -14.31
CA LEU A 22 -3.79 -3.52 -13.36
C LEU A 22 -3.99 -2.87 -11.98
N TRP A 23 -3.05 -2.06 -11.52
CA TRP A 23 -3.20 -1.34 -10.26
C TRP A 23 -4.33 -0.31 -10.32
N VAL A 24 -4.40 0.51 -11.38
CA VAL A 24 -5.49 1.51 -11.53
C VAL A 24 -6.85 0.80 -11.51
N GLY A 25 -6.98 -0.30 -12.25
CA GLY A 25 -8.20 -1.11 -12.25
C GLY A 25 -8.54 -1.67 -10.88
N ALA A 26 -7.58 -2.33 -10.22
CA ALA A 26 -7.78 -2.92 -8.90
C ALA A 26 -8.10 -1.84 -7.84
N PHE A 27 -7.35 -0.75 -7.82
CA PHE A 27 -7.53 0.32 -6.85
C PHE A 27 -8.87 1.03 -7.01
N SER A 28 -9.27 1.37 -8.24
CA SER A 28 -10.57 2.00 -8.52
C SER A 28 -11.75 1.11 -8.10
N GLN A 29 -11.69 -0.19 -8.42
CA GLN A 29 -12.72 -1.13 -8.00
C GLN A 29 -12.73 -1.34 -6.47
N GLY A 30 -11.56 -1.33 -5.84
CA GLY A 30 -11.43 -1.35 -4.39
C GLY A 30 -12.09 -0.13 -3.75
N GLN A 31 -11.87 1.07 -4.29
CA GLN A 31 -12.50 2.30 -3.79
C GLN A 31 -14.03 2.25 -3.92
N GLN A 32 -14.55 1.76 -5.05
CA GLN A 32 -16.00 1.60 -5.22
C GLN A 32 -16.59 0.66 -4.15
N ALA A 33 -15.96 -0.50 -3.93
CA ALA A 33 -16.38 -1.44 -2.89
C ALA A 33 -16.26 -0.85 -1.47
N PHE A 34 -15.20 -0.09 -1.21
CA PHE A 34 -14.96 0.57 0.07
C PHE A 34 -16.04 1.60 0.41
N LEU A 35 -16.44 2.42 -0.57
CA LEU A 35 -17.47 3.46 -0.38
C LEU A 35 -18.83 2.87 0.00
N VAL A 36 -19.16 1.68 -0.52
CA VAL A 36 -20.40 0.97 -0.16
C VAL A 36 -20.23 0.00 1.01
N ARG A 37 -19.07 0.02 1.68
CA ARG A 37 -18.71 -0.84 2.83
C ARG A 37 -18.76 -2.34 2.52
N ASP A 38 -18.56 -2.72 1.26
CA ASP A 38 -18.33 -4.11 0.88
C ASP A 38 -16.87 -4.47 1.18
N TRP A 39 -16.58 -4.70 2.46
CA TRP A 39 -15.22 -4.91 2.95
C TRP A 39 -14.57 -6.15 2.36
N ALA A 40 -15.34 -7.23 2.14
CA ALA A 40 -14.82 -8.46 1.57
C ALA A 40 -14.32 -8.24 0.14
N ARG A 41 -15.11 -7.53 -0.68
CA ARG A 41 -14.72 -7.20 -2.05
C ARG A 41 -13.61 -6.16 -2.09
N ALA A 42 -13.67 -5.14 -1.24
CA ALA A 42 -12.60 -4.16 -1.09
C ALA A 42 -11.27 -4.83 -0.72
N ARG A 43 -11.27 -5.83 0.16
CA ARG A 43 -10.06 -6.59 0.54
C ARG A 43 -9.44 -7.29 -0.65
N SER A 44 -10.25 -7.93 -1.49
CA SER A 44 -9.75 -8.62 -2.69
C SER A 44 -9.06 -7.66 -3.65
N PHE A 45 -9.69 -6.53 -3.94
CA PHE A 45 -9.16 -5.53 -4.86
C PHE A 45 -7.95 -4.79 -4.30
N PHE A 46 -8.03 -4.28 -3.07
CA PHE A 46 -6.88 -3.62 -2.45
C PHE A 46 -5.73 -4.58 -2.16
N GLY A 47 -6.01 -5.84 -1.83
CA GLY A 47 -4.97 -6.87 -1.71
C GLY A 47 -4.24 -7.11 -3.03
N SER A 48 -4.97 -7.15 -4.15
CA SER A 48 -4.36 -7.26 -5.48
C SER A 48 -3.52 -6.01 -5.82
N ALA A 49 -4.06 -4.81 -5.56
CA ALA A 49 -3.32 -3.56 -5.73
C ALA A 49 -2.06 -3.52 -4.86
N TRP A 50 -2.14 -4.01 -3.63
CA TRP A 50 -1.04 -4.07 -2.67
C TRP A 50 0.09 -4.98 -3.16
N ASP A 51 -0.25 -6.17 -3.67
CA ASP A 51 0.73 -7.07 -4.26
C ASP A 51 1.42 -6.44 -5.48
N ILE A 52 0.67 -5.75 -6.35
CA ILE A 52 1.24 -5.07 -7.53
C ILE A 52 2.25 -4.02 -7.11
N VAL A 53 1.87 -3.11 -6.20
CA VAL A 53 2.75 -2.02 -5.79
C VAL A 53 3.98 -2.59 -5.08
N ARG A 54 3.83 -3.58 -4.20
CA ARG A 54 4.97 -4.22 -3.52
C ARG A 54 5.97 -4.86 -4.49
N ILE A 55 5.51 -5.48 -5.58
CA ILE A 55 6.39 -6.05 -6.60
C ILE A 55 7.21 -4.96 -7.29
N ARG A 56 6.60 -3.78 -7.53
CA ARG A 56 7.22 -2.67 -8.29
C ARG A 56 7.90 -1.61 -7.41
N ALA A 57 7.67 -1.63 -6.10
CA ALA A 57 8.16 -0.61 -5.16
C ALA A 57 9.69 -0.45 -5.22
N ASN A 58 10.43 -1.52 -5.50
CA ASN A 58 11.89 -1.49 -5.59
C ASN A 58 12.45 -1.07 -6.97
N ASP A 59 11.61 -0.85 -7.98
CA ASP A 59 12.07 -0.48 -9.32
C ASP A 59 12.82 0.86 -9.36
N GLY A 60 12.41 1.81 -8.51
CA GLY A 60 13.07 3.11 -8.38
C GLY A 60 14.48 3.02 -7.79
N GLY A 61 14.86 1.89 -7.17
CA GLY A 61 16.24 1.59 -6.78
C GLY A 61 17.12 1.15 -7.95
N MET A 62 16.54 0.71 -9.06
CA MET A 62 17.25 0.19 -10.23
C MET A 62 17.35 1.19 -11.40
N GLY A 63 17.09 2.48 -11.15
CA GLY A 63 17.14 3.53 -12.19
C GLY A 63 15.99 3.49 -13.19
N LEU A 64 14.98 2.64 -12.96
CA LEU A 64 13.72 2.67 -13.71
C LEU A 64 12.85 3.78 -13.12
N VAL A 65 12.33 4.68 -13.95
CA VAL A 65 11.32 5.66 -13.54
C VAL A 65 10.08 4.86 -13.11
N SER A 66 9.97 4.57 -11.82
CA SER A 66 8.92 3.68 -11.35
C SER A 66 7.58 4.40 -11.47
N GLY A 67 6.67 3.83 -12.23
CA GLY A 67 5.27 4.23 -12.29
C GLY A 67 4.47 4.07 -10.99
N PHE A 68 5.17 3.65 -9.92
CA PHE A 68 4.70 3.32 -8.58
C PHE A 68 5.59 4.04 -7.58
N ASP A 69 5.30 5.30 -7.33
CA ASP A 69 6.02 6.09 -6.34
C ASP A 69 5.53 5.77 -4.91
N ALA A 70 6.22 6.35 -3.94
CA ALA A 70 5.92 6.20 -2.52
C ALA A 70 4.48 6.63 -2.15
N GLU A 71 3.85 7.51 -2.93
CA GLU A 71 2.46 7.93 -2.72
C GLU A 71 1.49 6.81 -3.03
N ARG A 72 1.62 6.16 -4.18
CA ARG A 72 0.75 5.03 -4.55
C ARG A 72 0.87 3.86 -3.58
N LEU A 73 2.07 3.61 -3.06
CA LEU A 73 2.29 2.62 -1.99
C LEU A 73 1.51 2.99 -0.73
N LEU A 74 1.61 4.25 -0.29
CA LEU A 74 0.90 4.74 0.88
C LEU A 74 -0.62 4.68 0.71
N ASP A 75 -1.15 5.18 -0.41
CA ASP A 75 -2.59 5.14 -0.69
C ASP A 75 -3.10 3.69 -0.64
N THR A 76 -2.39 2.77 -1.27
CA THR A 76 -2.75 1.35 -1.28
C THR A 76 -2.66 0.74 0.12
N ALA A 77 -1.62 1.06 0.89
CA ALA A 77 -1.46 0.58 2.25
C ALA A 77 -2.57 1.08 3.19
N GLU A 78 -2.95 2.36 3.07
CA GLU A 78 -4.00 2.98 3.89
C GLU A 78 -5.35 2.30 3.65
N TYR A 79 -5.80 2.22 2.39
CA TYR A 79 -7.07 1.57 2.06
C TYR A 79 -7.06 0.08 2.39
N HIS A 80 -5.95 -0.62 2.15
CA HIS A 80 -5.84 -2.04 2.45
C HIS A 80 -5.88 -2.31 3.95
N ALA A 81 -5.08 -1.59 4.74
CA ALA A 81 -5.01 -1.74 6.19
C ALA A 81 -6.32 -1.35 6.87
N HIS A 82 -7.00 -0.29 6.39
CA HIS A 82 -8.34 0.06 6.87
C HIS A 82 -9.33 -1.08 6.55
N THR A 83 -9.37 -1.55 5.31
CA THR A 83 -10.28 -2.65 4.96
C THR A 83 -10.04 -3.92 5.79
N LEU A 84 -8.77 -4.26 6.06
CA LEU A 84 -8.40 -5.39 6.91
C LEU A 84 -8.82 -5.16 8.38
N THR A 85 -8.73 -3.94 8.87
CA THR A 85 -9.19 -3.51 10.20
C THR A 85 -10.70 -3.72 10.35
N GLU A 86 -11.51 -3.25 9.38
CA GLU A 86 -12.97 -3.44 9.40
C GLU A 86 -13.37 -4.92 9.38
N LEU A 87 -12.55 -5.78 8.78
CA LEU A 87 -12.74 -7.22 8.74
C LEU A 87 -12.13 -7.98 9.93
N GLY A 88 -11.49 -7.29 10.88
CA GLY A 88 -10.85 -7.88 12.04
C GLY A 88 -9.52 -8.60 11.76
N PHE A 89 -8.93 -8.43 10.57
CA PHE A 89 -7.60 -8.96 10.22
C PHE A 89 -6.47 -8.05 10.71
N TRP A 90 -6.43 -7.78 12.02
CA TRP A 90 -5.56 -6.80 12.65
C TRP A 90 -4.07 -7.04 12.39
N HIS A 91 -3.62 -8.28 12.48
CA HIS A 91 -2.21 -8.63 12.21
C HIS A 91 -1.82 -8.39 10.75
N GLU A 92 -2.73 -8.65 9.81
CA GLU A 92 -2.49 -8.36 8.39
C GLU A 92 -2.44 -6.84 8.13
N ALA A 93 -3.34 -6.09 8.77
CA ALA A 93 -3.34 -4.62 8.69
C ALA A 93 -2.03 -4.03 9.22
N GLN A 94 -1.54 -4.53 10.37
CA GLN A 94 -0.27 -4.11 10.97
C GLN A 94 0.90 -4.42 10.05
N ALA A 95 0.94 -5.62 9.48
CA ALA A 95 1.99 -6.03 8.55
C ALA A 95 2.02 -5.13 7.29
N ALA A 96 0.86 -4.77 6.75
CA ALA A 96 0.77 -3.85 5.61
C ALA A 96 1.31 -2.45 5.96
N ALA A 97 0.90 -1.90 7.10
CA ALA A 97 1.35 -0.59 7.57
C ALA A 97 2.87 -0.55 7.86
N LEU A 98 3.41 -1.58 8.52
CA LEU A 98 4.85 -1.70 8.78
C LEU A 98 5.65 -1.82 7.48
N CYS A 99 5.17 -2.62 6.53
CA CYS A 99 5.82 -2.76 5.22
C CYS A 99 5.84 -1.44 4.44
N ALA A 100 4.76 -0.66 4.48
CA ALA A 100 4.71 0.65 3.85
C ALA A 100 5.73 1.60 4.48
N ARG A 101 5.79 1.66 5.82
CA ARG A 101 6.77 2.49 6.54
C ARG A 101 8.22 2.11 6.21
N ALA A 102 8.55 0.83 6.22
CA ALA A 102 9.90 0.37 5.92
C ALA A 102 10.34 0.86 4.53
N HIS A 103 9.46 0.76 3.54
CA HIS A 103 9.75 1.25 2.20
C HIS A 103 9.93 2.77 2.13
N LEU A 104 9.10 3.54 2.85
CA LEU A 104 9.25 4.99 2.92
C LEU A 104 10.58 5.42 3.52
N MET A 105 11.02 4.75 4.59
CA MET A 105 12.32 5.03 5.22
C MET A 105 13.47 4.78 4.24
N ASP A 106 13.40 3.73 3.44
CA ASP A 106 14.39 3.41 2.41
C ASP A 106 14.44 4.48 1.29
N VAL A 107 13.28 5.02 0.92
CA VAL A 107 13.20 6.14 -0.04
C VAL A 107 13.77 7.43 0.59
N CYS A 108 13.48 7.70 1.87
CA CYS A 108 14.01 8.86 2.60
C CYS A 108 15.53 8.82 2.78
N ALA A 109 16.14 7.63 2.81
CA ALA A 109 17.58 7.47 3.05
C ALA A 109 18.46 7.84 1.84
N LYS A 110 17.88 8.01 0.64
CA LYS A 110 18.60 8.37 -0.59
C LYS A 110 18.92 9.88 -0.62
N PRO A 111 20.05 10.31 -1.20
CA PRO A 111 20.44 11.73 -1.21
C PRO A 111 19.38 12.61 -1.88
N MET A 112 18.91 13.61 -1.15
CA MET A 112 17.73 14.41 -1.49
C MET A 112 18.11 15.75 -2.15
N THR A 113 17.37 16.12 -3.19
CA THR A 113 17.27 17.51 -3.64
C THR A 113 16.37 18.30 -2.67
N GLN A 114 16.57 19.62 -2.56
CA GLN A 114 15.81 20.48 -1.65
C GLN A 114 14.28 20.42 -1.90
N GLU A 115 13.88 20.14 -3.14
CA GLU A 115 12.49 20.01 -3.60
C GLU A 115 11.81 18.72 -3.09
N ASN A 116 12.57 17.63 -2.94
CA ASN A 116 12.04 16.35 -2.47
C ASN A 116 11.90 16.28 -0.93
N ALA A 117 12.51 17.20 -0.18
CA ALA A 117 12.48 17.18 1.29
C ALA A 117 11.09 17.43 1.90
N ALA A 118 10.33 18.38 1.33
CA ALA A 118 8.97 18.64 1.79
C ALA A 118 8.03 17.47 1.47
N ARG A 119 8.20 16.85 0.30
CA ARG A 119 7.44 15.66 -0.11
C ARG A 119 7.70 14.50 0.85
N MET A 120 8.96 14.19 1.15
CA MET A 120 9.30 13.08 2.06
C MET A 120 8.75 13.28 3.47
N ARG A 121 8.83 14.49 4.05
CA ARG A 121 8.22 14.78 5.37
C ARG A 121 6.72 14.49 5.41
N ARG A 122 5.98 14.82 4.34
CA ARG A 122 4.54 14.51 4.24
C ARG A 122 4.29 13.00 4.19
N LEU A 123 5.09 12.26 3.43
CA LEU A 123 4.95 10.80 3.32
C LEU A 123 5.27 10.10 4.64
N GLU A 124 6.32 10.54 5.33
CA GLU A 124 6.67 10.03 6.66
C GLU A 124 5.54 10.27 7.68
N ALA A 125 4.98 11.50 7.70
CA ALA A 125 3.84 11.82 8.57
C ALA A 125 2.61 10.94 8.28
N ARG A 126 2.31 10.68 7.00
CA ARG A 126 1.23 9.75 6.58
C ARG A 126 1.50 8.32 7.04
N GLY A 127 2.72 7.81 6.83
CA GLY A 127 3.11 6.47 7.28
C GLY A 127 3.01 6.32 8.81
N GLN A 128 3.39 7.36 9.56
CA GLN A 128 3.25 7.38 11.01
C GLN A 128 1.78 7.42 11.45
N ALA A 129 0.93 8.20 10.77
CA ALA A 129 -0.50 8.24 11.04
C ALA A 129 -1.17 6.88 10.77
N LEU A 130 -0.81 6.20 9.68
CA LEU A 130 -1.29 4.86 9.35
C LEU A 130 -0.98 3.86 10.49
N LEU A 131 0.25 3.88 11.02
CA LEU A 131 0.59 3.04 12.17
C LEU A 131 -0.23 3.40 13.41
N SER A 132 -0.44 4.69 13.68
CA SER A 132 -1.25 5.13 14.82
C SER A 132 -2.68 4.58 14.74
N VAL A 133 -3.29 4.55 13.56
CA VAL A 133 -4.64 4.00 13.37
C VAL A 133 -4.65 2.49 13.60
N VAL A 134 -3.71 1.77 12.99
CA VAL A 134 -3.70 0.30 12.99
C VAL A 134 -3.23 -0.28 14.32
N PHE A 135 -2.34 0.39 15.04
CA PHE A 135 -1.87 -0.02 16.37
C PHE A 135 -2.70 0.60 17.51
N GLY A 136 -3.22 1.82 17.35
CA GLY A 136 -4.10 2.47 18.32
C GLY A 136 -5.50 1.89 18.38
N GLY A 137 -5.97 1.23 17.31
CA GLY A 137 -7.23 0.49 17.29
C GLY A 137 -7.30 -0.72 18.24
N GLN A 138 -6.15 -1.23 18.70
CA GLN A 138 -6.09 -2.37 19.64
C GLN A 138 -6.77 -2.10 21.00
N TRP A 139 -6.95 -0.84 21.39
CA TRP A 139 -7.59 -0.48 22.65
C TRP A 139 -9.12 -0.33 22.56
N ARG A 140 -9.69 -0.22 21.35
CA ARG A 140 -11.12 0.08 21.16
C ARG A 140 -12.00 -1.15 20.98
N THR A 141 -11.42 -2.33 20.72
CA THR A 141 -12.16 -3.58 20.52
C THR A 141 -11.97 -4.59 21.65
N ALA A 142 -11.16 -4.28 22.67
CA ALA A 142 -11.08 -5.07 23.91
C ALA A 142 -12.24 -4.79 24.90
N VAL A 143 -13.21 -3.95 24.51
CA VAL A 143 -14.42 -3.66 25.28
C VAL A 143 -15.62 -3.89 24.36
N HIS A 144 -16.04 -5.14 24.19
CA HIS A 144 -17.43 -5.56 23.97
C HIS A 144 -17.56 -7.07 24.17
#